data_AF-A0A6B9Z3E7-F1
#
_entry.id   AF-A0A6B9Z3E7-F1
#
_cell.length_a   1.000
_cell.length_b   1.000
_cell.length_c   1.000
_cell.angle_alpha   90.00
_cell.angle_beta   90.00
_cell.angle_gamma   90.00
#
_symmetry.space_group_name_H-M   'P 1'
#
loop_
_entity.id
_entity.type
_entity.pdbx_description
1 polymer ?
#
loop_
_entity_poly.entity_id
_entity_poly.type
_entity_poly.pdbx_seq_one_letter_code
_entity_poly.pdbx_strand_id
1 'polypeptide(L)' 'MESSTQKANAEGHYKFLVIAILIGITGIYLRFASFKYADAIANVIFILGIILALRAVFRILK' A
#
# COMPACT_ATOMS: atom_id res chain seq x y z
N MET A 1 -9.62 19.19 22.29
CA MET A 1 -9.46 17.82 21.77
C MET A 1 -9.68 17.91 20.27
N GLU A 2 -8.71 17.50 19.44
CA GLU A 2 -8.99 17.33 18.01
C GLU A 2 -10.07 16.27 17.81
N SER A 3 -10.98 16.50 16.88
CA SER A 3 -12.01 15.51 16.53
C SER A 3 -11.36 14.27 15.91
N SER A 4 -12.01 13.10 16.03
CA SER A 4 -11.55 11.88 15.36
C SER A 4 -11.37 12.10 13.84
N THR A 5 -12.20 12.95 13.24
CA THR A 5 -12.12 13.36 11.83
C THR A 5 -10.83 14.12 11.50
N GLN A 6 -10.37 15.03 12.36
CA GLN A 6 -9.11 15.75 12.13
C GLN A 6 -7.91 14.81 12.11
N LYS A 7 -7.88 13.83 13.03
CA LYS A 7 -6.80 12.83 13.09
C LYS A 7 -6.80 11.90 11.87
N ALA A 8 -7.96 11.41 11.47
CA ALA A 8 -8.11 10.56 10.27
C ALA A 8 -7.66 11.29 8.99
N ASN A 9 -7.86 12.61 8.93
CA ASN A 9 -7.47 13.46 7.80
C ASN A 9 -6.02 13.96 7.86
N ALA A 10 -5.18 13.46 8.77
CA ALA A 10 -3.78 13.86 8.81
C ALA A 10 -3.05 13.49 7.51
N GLU A 11 -2.32 14.45 6.93
CA GLU A 11 -1.62 14.33 5.63
C GLU A 11 -0.73 13.08 5.54
N GLY A 12 -0.12 12.69 6.67
CA GLY A 12 0.73 11.51 6.77
C GLY A 12 0.02 10.20 6.39
N HIS A 13 -1.29 10.08 6.64
CA HIS A 13 -2.06 8.91 6.23
C HIS A 13 -2.15 8.80 4.71
N TYR A 14 -2.43 9.91 4.02
CA TYR A 14 -2.52 9.94 2.55
C TYR A 14 -1.17 9.65 1.91
N LYS A 15 -0.09 10.26 2.38
CA LYS A 15 1.28 9.98 1.88
C LYS A 15 1.63 8.50 2.00
N PHE A 16 1.34 7.90 3.17
CA PHE A 16 1.61 6.49 3.39
C PHE A 16 0.73 5.58 2.52
N LEU A 17 -0.55 5.92 2.35
CA LEU A 17 -1.47 5.18 1.48
C LEU A 17 -1.03 5.23 0.00
N VAL A 18 -0.59 6.39 -0.49
CA VAL A 18 -0.05 6.54 -1.86
C VAL A 18 1.16 5.63 -2.07
N ILE A 19 2.11 5.59 -1.13
CA ILE A 19 3.28 4.70 -1.22
C ILE A 19 2.84 3.22 -1.25
N ALA A 20 1.89 2.82 -0.39
CA ALA A 20 1.38 1.46 -0.37
C ALA A 20 0.70 1.06 -1.70
N ILE A 21 -0.08 1.97 -2.30
CA ILE A 21 -0.71 1.77 -3.61
C ILE A 21 0.34 1.63 -4.70
N LEU A 22 1.37 2.50 -4.74
CA LEU A 22 2.45 2.42 -5.72
C LEU A 22 3.19 1.08 -5.66
N ILE A 23 3.45 0.56 -4.46
CA ILE A 23 4.06 -0.77 -4.26
C ILE A 23 3.13 -1.86 -4.82
N GLY A 24 1.84 -1.84 -4.47
CA GLY A 24 0.87 -2.81 -4.98
C GLY A 24 0.74 -2.79 -6.51
N ILE A 25 0.66 -1.60 -7.10
CA ILE A 25 0.63 -1.40 -8.56
C ILE A 25 1.92 -1.93 -9.20
N THR A 26 3.09 -1.68 -8.61
CA THR A 26 4.36 -2.20 -9.11
C THR A 26 4.35 -3.73 -9.17
N GLY A 27 3.81 -4.40 -8.14
CA GLY A 27 3.62 -5.85 -8.14
C GLY A 27 2.69 -6.32 -9.28
N ILE A 28 1.63 -5.58 -9.58
CA ILE A 28 0.72 -5.88 -10.70
C ILE A 28 1.45 -5.74 -12.05
N TYR A 29 2.19 -4.65 -12.26
CA TYR A 29 2.90 -4.43 -13.52
C TYR A 29 4.01 -5.46 -13.75
N LEU A 30 4.69 -5.90 -12.69
CA LEU A 30 5.71 -6.95 -12.77
C LEU A 30 5.18 -8.29 -13.26
N ARG A 31 3.86 -8.54 -13.18
CA ARG A 31 3.23 -9.76 -13.76
C ARG A 31 3.32 -9.81 -15.28
N PHE A 32 3.53 -8.67 -15.93
CA PHE A 32 3.68 -8.58 -17.38
C PHE A 32 5.15 -8.59 -17.82
N ALA A 33 6.08 -8.70 -16.88
CA ALA A 33 7.51 -8.74 -17.19
C ALA A 33 7.95 -10.15 -17.58
N SER A 34 8.70 -10.26 -18.67
CA SER A 34 9.15 -11.56 -19.21
C SER A 34 10.55 -11.91 -18.71
N PHE A 35 10.67 -12.31 -17.44
CA PHE A 35 11.93 -12.82 -16.89
C PHE A 35 11.73 -13.94 -15.86
N LYS A 36 12.79 -14.69 -15.58
CA LYS A 36 12.78 -15.82 -14.63
C LYS A 36 12.35 -15.30 -13.24
N TYR A 37 11.34 -15.92 -12.65
CA TYR A 37 10.76 -15.58 -11.35
C TYR A 37 9.90 -14.29 -11.30
N ALA A 38 9.55 -13.68 -12.44
CA ALA A 38 8.70 -12.48 -12.48
C ALA A 38 7.39 -12.66 -11.68
N ASP A 39 6.70 -13.79 -11.85
CA ASP A 39 5.46 -14.10 -11.12
C ASP A 39 5.65 -14.17 -9.60
N ALA A 40 6.73 -14.82 -9.15
CA ALA A 40 7.01 -14.97 -7.72
C ALA A 40 7.32 -13.60 -7.09
N ILE A 41 8.15 -12.80 -7.75
CA ILE A 41 8.51 -11.44 -7.30
C ILE A 41 7.28 -10.53 -7.30
N ALA A 42 6.48 -10.57 -8.37
CA ALA A 42 5.23 -9.84 -8.48
C ALA A 42 4.27 -10.16 -7.33
N ASN A 43 4.10 -11.44 -6.99
CA ASN A 43 3.23 -11.87 -5.89
C ASN A 43 3.75 -11.40 -4.53
N VAL A 44 5.06 -11.49 -4.27
CA VAL A 44 5.66 -10.99 -3.02
C VAL A 44 5.42 -9.49 -2.86
N ILE A 45 5.72 -8.70 -3.91
CA ILE A 45 5.53 -7.25 -3.89
C ILE A 45 4.05 -6.89 -3.70
N PHE A 46 3.15 -7.61 -4.38
CA PHE A 46 1.71 -7.38 -4.25
C PHE A 46 1.22 -7.65 -2.82
N ILE A 47 1.65 -8.76 -2.19
CA ILE A 47 1.33 -9.07 -0.79
C ILE A 47 1.84 -7.98 0.15
N LEU A 48 3.07 -7.49 -0.06
CA LEU A 48 3.62 -6.38 0.74
C LEU A 48 2.78 -5.10 0.56
N GLY A 49 2.36 -4.79 -0.66
CA GLY A 49 1.44 -3.68 -0.93
C GLY A 49 0.12 -3.78 -0.15
N ILE A 50 -0.48 -4.98 -0.14
CA ILE A 50 -1.71 -5.25 0.64
C ILE A 50 -1.47 -5.03 2.14
N ILE A 51 -0.41 -5.59 2.71
CA ILE A 51 -0.09 -5.46 4.13
C ILE A 51 0.09 -3.98 4.51
N LEU A 52 0.80 -3.21 3.69
CA LEU A 52 1.00 -1.78 3.92
C LEU A 52 -0.30 -0.98 3.81
N ALA A 53 -1.15 -1.28 2.81
CA ALA A 53 -2.44 -0.62 2.64
C ALA A 53 -3.37 -0.89 3.82
N LEU A 54 -3.47 -2.15 4.28
CA LEU A 54 -4.27 -2.50 5.46
C LEU A 54 -3.74 -1.79 6.72
N ARG A 55 -2.41 -1.73 6.89
CA ARG A 55 -1.80 -0.99 8.00
C ARG A 55 -2.10 0.53 7.92
N ALA A 56 -2.19 1.09 6.73
CA ALA A 56 -2.59 2.49 6.52
C ALA A 56 -4.03 2.70 6.98
N VAL A 57 -4.96 1.85 6.52
CA VAL A 57 -6.38 1.90 6.88
C VAL A 57 -6.58 1.76 8.38
N PHE A 58 -5.96 0.77 9.03
CA PHE A 58 -6.09 0.60 10.48
C PHE A 58 -5.50 1.75 11.29
N ARG A 59 -4.53 2.50 10.73
CA ARG A 59 -4.04 3.74 11.36
C ARG A 59 -5.01 4.90 11.20
N ILE A 60 -5.74 4.99 10.08
CA ILE A 60 -6.76 6.04 9.85
C ILE A 60 -7.97 5.82 10.76
N LEU A 61 -8.34 4.55 11.00
CA LEU A 61 -9.48 4.17 11.82
C LEU A 61 -9.22 4.31 13.34
N LYS A 62 -7.98 4.59 13.76
CA LYS A 62 -7.57 4.70 15.16
C LYS A 62 -7.44 6.15 15.60
#